data_AF-A0A378FVC7-F1
#
_entry.id   AF-A0A378FVC7-F1
#
_cell.length_a   1.000
_cell.length_b   1.000
_cell.length_c   1.000
_cell.angle_alpha   90.00
_cell.angle_beta   90.00
_cell.angle_gamma   90.00
#
_symmetry.space_group_name_H-M   'P 1'
#
loop_
_entity.id
_entity.type
_entity.pdbx_description
1 polymer ?
#
loop_
_entity_poly.entity_id
_entity_poly.type
_entity_poly.pdbx_seq_one_letter_code
_entity_poly.pdbx_strand_id
1 'polypeptide(L)' 'MKKLLELRQQKAALKTQMRSMLEKADSEKRSLNEEEGKKFDELRAQADALEVEISVLKPSPTISAISLVLPLKVSQ' A
#
# COMPACT_ATOMS: atom_id res chain seq x y z
N MET A 1 4.80 1.57 -17.26
CA MET A 1 3.77 1.34 -16.23
C MET A 1 4.03 0.14 -15.29
N LYS A 2 5.03 -0.74 -15.50
CA LYS A 2 5.29 -1.90 -14.60
C LYS A 2 5.77 -1.48 -13.20
N LYS A 3 6.59 -0.42 -13.12
CA LYS A 3 7.19 0.06 -11.87
C LYS A 3 6.16 0.45 -10.80
N LEU A 4 5.03 1.04 -11.17
CA LEU A 4 4.00 1.45 -10.21
C LEU A 4 3.30 0.25 -9.55
N LEU A 5 3.03 -0.81 -10.31
CA LEU A 5 2.43 -2.03 -9.77
C LEU A 5 3.40 -2.73 -8.81
N GLU A 6 4.67 -2.78 -9.18
CA GLU A 6 5.74 -3.38 -8.39
C GLU A 6 5.94 -2.64 -7.05
N LEU A 7 6.00 -1.31 -7.07
CA LEU A 7 6.10 -0.49 -5.85
C LEU A 7 4.88 -0.70 -4.94
N ARG A 8 3.67 -0.83 -5.50
CA ARG A 8 2.44 -1.13 -4.73
C ARG A 8 2.50 -2.50 -4.07
N GLN A 9 3.01 -3.51 -4.79
CA GLN A 9 3.19 -4.85 -4.25
C GLN A 9 4.25 -4.87 -3.14
N GLN A 10 5.39 -4.20 -3.33
CA GLN A 10 6.43 -4.08 -2.30
C GLN A 10 5.90 -3.39 -1.04
N LYS A 11 5.19 -2.27 -1.19
CA LYS A 11 4.55 -1.58 -0.05
C LYS A 11 3.58 -2.49 0.70
N ALA A 12 2.75 -3.24 -0.03
CA ALA A 12 1.82 -4.19 0.57
C ALA A 12 2.58 -5.29 1.33
N ALA A 13 3.66 -5.83 0.75
CA ALA A 13 4.49 -6.84 1.38
C ALA A 13 5.17 -6.33 2.67
N LEU A 14 5.68 -5.09 2.68
CA LEU A 14 6.27 -4.46 3.86
C LEU A 14 5.23 -4.28 4.98
N LYS A 15 4.03 -3.78 4.65
CA LYS A 15 2.94 -3.64 5.62
C LYS A 15 2.50 -4.99 6.19
N THR A 16 2.45 -6.05 5.36
CA THR A 16 2.16 -7.41 5.81
C THR A 16 3.25 -7.92 6.76
N GLN A 17 4.53 -7.70 6.45
CA GLN A 17 5.63 -8.07 7.35
C GLN A 17 5.54 -7.34 8.70
N MET A 18 5.30 -6.03 8.69
CA MET A 18 5.11 -5.24 9.91
C MET A 18 3.96 -5.78 10.77
N ARG A 19 2.83 -6.11 10.13
CA ARG A 19 1.66 -6.66 10.82
C ARG A 19 1.93 -8.05 11.38
N SER A 20 2.62 -8.91 10.62
CA SER A 20 3.00 -10.24 11.07
C SER A 20 3.99 -10.18 12.25
N MET A 21 4.88 -9.18 12.30
CA MET A 21 5.75 -8.92 13.46
C MET A 21 4.93 -8.55 14.70
N LEU A 22 3.97 -7.63 14.55
CA LEU A 22 3.07 -7.24 15.65
C LEU A 22 2.21 -8.41 16.12
N GLU A 23 1.64 -9.20 15.20
CA GLU A 23 0.83 -10.38 15.54
C GLU A 23 1.64 -11.46 16.26
N LYS A 24 2.91 -11.66 15.89
CA LYS A 24 3.81 -12.58 16.62
C LYS A 24 4.07 -12.09 18.03
N ALA A 25 4.44 -10.82 18.19
CA ALA A 25 4.68 -10.21 19.50
C ALA A 25 3.42 -10.29 20.38
N ASP A 26 2.24 -9.97 19.82
CA ASP A 26 0.94 -10.06 20.50
C ASP A 26 0.59 -11.50 20.90
N SER A 27 0.80 -12.47 20.00
CA SER A 27 0.61 -13.91 20.27
C SER A 27 1.51 -14.41 21.41
N GLU A 28 2.72 -13.87 21.51
CA GLU A 28 3.67 -14.15 22.59
C GLU A 28 3.43 -13.29 23.85
N LYS A 29 2.36 -12.48 23.88
CA LYS A 29 2.02 -11.52 24.95
C LYS A 29 3.18 -10.62 25.35
N ARG A 30 4.02 -10.24 24.37
CA ARG A 30 5.17 -9.38 24.55
C ARG A 30 5.12 -8.21 23.57
N SER A 31 5.76 -7.11 23.94
CA SER A 31 5.99 -6.02 22.99
C SER A 31 7.17 -6.34 22.09
N LEU A 32 7.28 -5.63 20.96
CA LEU A 32 8.48 -5.67 20.12
C LEU A 32 9.70 -5.31 20.97
N ASN A 33 10.77 -6.08 20.84
CA ASN A 33 12.06 -5.76 21.46
C ASN A 33 12.75 -4.58 20.75
N GLU A 34 13.88 -4.09 21.25
CA GLU A 34 14.59 -2.96 20.64
C GLU A 34 15.03 -3.21 19.19
N GLU A 35 15.43 -4.44 18.86
CA GLU A 35 15.83 -4.81 17.50
C GLU A 35 14.63 -4.89 16.55
N GLU A 36 13.53 -5.51 17.00
CA GLU A 36 12.27 -5.59 16.26
C GLU A 36 11.61 -4.23 16.09
N GLY A 37 11.69 -3.37 17.12
CA GLY A 37 11.21 -1.99 17.07
C GLY A 37 11.96 -1.18 16.01
N LYS A 38 13.30 -1.27 15.99
CA LYS A 38 14.12 -0.67 14.92
C LYS A 38 13.75 -1.20 13.55
N LYS A 39 13.55 -2.51 13.42
CA LYS A 39 13.13 -3.14 12.16
C LYS A 39 11.76 -2.64 11.70
N PHE A 40 10.83 -2.50 12.63
CA PHE A 40 9.48 -2.01 12.35
C PHE A 40 9.51 -0.56 11.85
N ASP A 41 10.27 0.32 12.51
CA ASP A 41 10.44 1.71 12.08
C ASP A 41 11.10 1.81 10.70
N GLU A 42 12.13 0.98 10.44
CA GLU A 42 12.79 0.93 9.12
C GLU A 42 11.83 0.45 8.02
N LEU A 43 11.03 -0.60 8.27
CA LEU A 43 10.01 -1.07 7.33
C LEU A 43 8.91 -0.02 7.11
N ARG A 44 8.54 0.71 8.16
CA ARG A 44 7.58 1.81 8.08
C ARG A 44 8.10 2.93 7.19
N ALA A 45 9.33 3.37 7.42
CA ALA A 45 9.99 4.40 6.62
C ALA A 45 10.09 4.00 5.15
N GLN A 46 10.46 2.74 4.87
CA GLN A 46 10.47 2.21 3.50
C GLN A 46 9.07 2.20 2.86
N ALA A 47 8.03 1.77 3.60
CA ALA A 47 6.67 1.76 3.09
C ALA A 47 6.13 3.17 2.79
N ASP A 48 6.53 4.16 3.59
CA ASP A 48 6.18 5.58 3.43
C ASP A 48 6.91 6.19 2.22
N ALA A 49 8.22 5.93 2.09
CA ALA A 49 9.00 6.33 0.92
C ALA A 49 8.42 5.76 -0.38
N LEU A 50 8.06 4.47 -0.38
CA LEU A 50 7.37 3.84 -1.51
C LEU A 50 6.00 4.47 -1.78
N GLU A 51 5.25 4.88 -0.75
CA GLU A 51 3.97 5.58 -0.93
C GLU A 51 4.16 6.93 -1.61
N VAL A 52 5.16 7.71 -1.18
CA VAL A 52 5.53 8.98 -1.82
C VAL A 52 5.93 8.76 -3.27
N GLU A 53 6.80 7.79 -3.56
CA GLU A 53 7.19 7.44 -4.93
C GLU A 53 5.98 7.02 -5.78
N ILE A 54 5.09 6.18 -5.25
CA ILE A 54 3.84 5.77 -5.92
C ILE A 54 2.95 6.98 -6.19
N SER A 55 2.86 7.91 -5.25
CA SER A 55 2.04 9.12 -5.35
C SER A 55 2.59 10.06 -6.43
N VAL A 56 3.90 10.28 -6.45
CA VAL A 56 4.60 11.07 -7.47
C VAL A 56 4.51 10.42 -8.86
N LEU A 57 4.67 9.10 -8.93
CA LEU A 57 4.57 8.32 -10.18
C LEU A 57 3.14 8.17 -10.71
N LYS A 58 2.15 8.40 -9.86
CA LYS A 58 0.74 8.39 -10.25
C LYS A 58 0.26 9.84 -10.31
N PRO A 59 0.61 10.62 -11.36
CA PRO A 59 -0.15 11.84 -11.61
C PRO A 59 -1.60 11.38 -11.78
N SER A 60 -2.45 11.82 -10.86
CA SER A 60 -3.87 11.54 -10.85
C SER A 60 -4.46 11.68 -12.27
N PRO A 61 -5.06 10.61 -12.83
CA PRO A 61 -6.14 10.75 -13.77
C PRO A 61 -7.43 10.37 -13.03
N THR A 62 -7.71 11.00 -11.88
CA THR A 62 -9.01 10.82 -11.20
C THR A 62 -10.09 11.77 -11.71
N ILE A 63 -9.82 12.52 -12.77
CA ILE A 63 -10.88 13.20 -13.55
C ILE A 63 -10.76 12.83 -15.04
N SER A 64 -10.81 11.55 -15.40
CA SER A 64 -11.09 11.18 -16.81
C SER A 64 -11.48 9.70 -16.98
N ALA A 65 -12.56 9.24 -16.35
CA ALA A 65 -13.21 7.98 -16.76
C ALA A 65 -14.68 7.84 -16.32
N ILE A 66 -15.40 8.94 -16.05
CA ILE A 66 -16.86 8.89 -15.79
C ILE A 66 -17.67 9.06 -17.09
N SER A 67 -17.05 9.31 -18.23
CA SER A 67 -17.77 9.56 -19.49
C SER A 67 -17.30 8.66 -20.62
N LEU A 68 -17.63 7.37 -20.55
CA LEU A 68 -17.70 6.53 -21.74
C LEU A 68 -18.95 5.66 -21.69
N VAL A 69 -20.05 6.27 -22.16
CA VAL A 69 -21.13 5.69 -22.98
C VAL A 69 -21.65 4.32 -22.52
N LEU A 70 -22.70 4.34 -21.69
CA LEU A 70 -23.70 3.28 -21.71
C LEU A 70 -24.81 3.67 -22.69
N PRO A 71 -25.11 2.87 -23.74
CA PRO A 71 -26.16 3.22 -24.70
C PRO A 71 -27.53 3.14 -24.04
N LEU A 72 -28.27 4.25 -24.11
CA LEU A 72 -29.69 4.36 -23.81
C LEU A 72 -30.48 3.29 -24.59
N LYS A 73 -31.03 2.33 -23.86
CA LYS A 73 -32.10 1.45 -24.34
C LYS A 73 -33.20 1.40 -23.30
N VAL A 74 -34.25 2.20 -23.51
CA VAL A 74 -35.63 1.98 -23.06
C VAL A 74 -36.46 2.96 -23.90
N SER A 75 -37.03 2.50 -25.01
CA SER A 75 -38.40 1.98 -25.12
C SER A 75 -39.45 2.97 -24.63
N GLN A 76 -39.97 3.76 -25.57
CA GLN A 76 -41.41 3.89 -25.78
C GLN A 76 -41.68 3.94 -27.28
#